data_AF-A0A6A6LTZ0-F1
#
_entry.id   AF-A0A6A6LTZ0-F1
#
_cell.length_a   1.000
_cell.length_b   1.000
_cell.length_c   1.000
_cell.angle_alpha   90.00
_cell.angle_beta   90.00
_cell.angle_gamma   90.00
#
_symmetry.space_group_name_H-M   'P 1'
#
loop_
_entity.id
_entity.type
_entity.pdbx_description
1 polymer ?
#
loop_
_entity_poly.entity_id
_entity_poly.type
_entity_poly.pdbx_seq_one_letter_code
_entity_poly.pdbx_strand_id
1 'polypeptide(L)'
;MKGYLKLKDLKPEEVPEDTVKAVAETLRKSTSLKVSEDGKKVGRIAALLKPEEAIEQLDIRTIAASPLEYDVKREDVESFLGK
;
A
#
# COMPACT_ATOMS: atom_id res chain seq x y z
N MET A 1 2.04 10.02 10.83
CA MET A 1 1.19 9.92 9.62
C MET A 1 -0.29 10.19 9.90
N LYS A 2 -0.98 9.51 10.83
CA LYS A 2 -2.42 9.71 11.08
C LYS A 2 -2.85 11.17 11.33
N GLY A 3 -2.18 11.87 12.24
CA GLY A 3 -2.48 13.28 12.56
C GLY A 3 -2.27 14.27 11.41
N TYR A 4 -1.28 14.02 10.54
CA TYR A 4 -1.01 14.85 9.37
C TYR A 4 -2.06 14.67 8.26
N LEU A 5 -2.66 13.49 8.19
CA LEU A 5 -3.67 13.15 7.18
C LEU A 5 -5.10 13.45 7.64
N LYS A 6 -5.27 14.07 8.82
CA LYS A 6 -6.59 14.28 9.47
C LYS A 6 -7.44 13.01 9.52
N LEU A 7 -6.80 11.85 9.55
CA LEU A 7 -7.50 10.58 9.67
C LEU A 7 -7.98 10.51 11.11
N LYS A 8 -9.31 10.56 11.31
CA LYS A 8 -9.93 10.40 12.63
C LYS A 8 -9.34 9.15 13.28
N ASP A 9 -9.09 9.22 14.60
CA ASP A 9 -8.80 8.05 15.41
C ASP A 9 -10.09 7.22 15.56
N LEU A 10 -10.48 6.58 14.45
CA LEU A 10 -11.60 5.65 14.41
C LEU A 10 -11.20 4.43 15.23
N LYS A 11 -12.07 4.07 16.17
CA LYS A 11 -11.91 2.83 16.91
C LYS A 11 -12.32 1.65 16.02
N PRO A 12 -11.75 0.44 16.22
CA PRO A 12 -12.11 -0.73 15.42
C PRO A 12 -13.62 -1.03 15.41
N GLU A 13 -14.33 -0.68 16.49
CA GLU A 13 -15.76 -0.92 16.66
C GLU A 13 -16.63 0.05 15.85
N GLU A 14 -16.08 1.17 15.40
CA GLU A 14 -16.79 2.17 14.59
C GLU A 14 -16.80 1.82 13.10
N VAL A 15 -16.03 0.80 12.69
CA VAL A 15 -15.98 0.33 11.30
C VAL A 15 -17.07 -0.73 11.09
N PRO A 16 -17.99 -0.54 10.12
CA PRO A 16 -19.01 -1.53 9.82
C PRO A 16 -18.40 -2.90 9.46
N GLU A 17 -18.97 -3.97 9.99
CA GLU A 17 -18.46 -5.32 9.78
C GLU A 17 -18.51 -5.72 8.30
N ASP A 18 -19.53 -5.27 7.57
CA ASP A 18 -19.66 -5.51 6.13
C ASP A 18 -18.50 -4.88 5.34
N THR A 19 -18.02 -3.71 5.76
CA THR A 19 -16.83 -3.07 5.17
C THR A 19 -15.58 -3.90 5.43
N VAL A 20 -15.41 -4.43 6.65
CA VAL A 20 -14.27 -5.29 7.00
C VAL A 20 -14.29 -6.57 6.17
N LYS A 21 -15.46 -7.19 5.99
CA LYS A 21 -15.63 -8.39 5.15
C LYS A 21 -15.32 -8.11 3.69
N ALA A 22 -15.87 -7.05 3.11
CA ALA A 22 -15.61 -6.67 1.72
C ALA A 22 -14.13 -6.41 1.44
N VAL A 23 -13.43 -5.74 2.38
CA VAL A 23 -11.98 -5.53 2.30
C VAL A 23 -11.24 -6.87 2.38
N ALA A 24 -11.58 -7.74 3.34
CA ALA A 24 -10.93 -9.04 3.49
C ALA A 24 -11.08 -9.92 2.23
N GLU A 25 -12.28 -9.97 1.63
CA GLU A 25 -12.55 -10.69 0.38
C GLU A 25 -11.75 -10.13 -0.80
N THR A 26 -11.63 -8.81 -0.89
CA THR A 26 -10.82 -8.15 -1.93
C THR A 26 -9.35 -8.49 -1.77
N LEU A 27 -8.81 -8.40 -0.56
CA LEU A 27 -7.41 -8.68 -0.26
C LEU A 27 -7.04 -10.15 -0.47
N ARG A 28 -7.97 -11.09 -0.26
CA ARG A 28 -7.77 -12.53 -0.53
C ARG A 28 -7.52 -12.85 -2.00
N LYS A 29 -7.90 -11.96 -2.94
CA LYS A 29 -7.61 -12.12 -4.38
C LYS A 29 -6.15 -11.78 -4.72
N SER A 30 -5.41 -11.15 -3.82
CA SER A 30 -4.02 -10.75 -4.04
C SER A 30 -3.08 -11.96 -3.96
N THR A 31 -2.06 -11.99 -4.82
CA THR A 31 -0.98 -12.99 -4.79
C THR A 31 0.16 -12.64 -3.83
N SER A 32 0.15 -11.44 -3.23
CA SER A 32 1.22 -10.94 -2.37
C SER A 32 0.84 -10.86 -0.88
N LEU A 33 -0.45 -10.97 -0.57
CA LEU A 33 -1.00 -10.78 0.78
C LEU A 33 -1.67 -12.06 1.29
N LYS A 34 -1.56 -12.30 2.60
CA LYS A 34 -2.31 -13.32 3.32
C LYS A 34 -3.26 -12.65 4.30
N VAL A 35 -4.48 -13.15 4.40
CA VAL A 35 -5.51 -12.63 5.30
C VAL A 35 -5.85 -13.74 6.30
N SER A 36 -5.99 -13.41 7.58
CA SER A 36 -6.42 -14.36 8.60
C SER A 36 -7.84 -14.89 8.32
N GLU A 37 -8.18 -16.04 8.91
CA GLU A 37 -9.51 -16.65 8.74
C GLU A 37 -10.62 -15.71 9.17
N ASP A 38 -10.44 -15.01 10.29
CA ASP A 38 -11.36 -14.00 10.83
C ASP A 38 -11.42 -12.69 10.01
N GLY A 39 -10.56 -12.53 8.99
CA GLY A 39 -10.52 -11.34 8.13
C GLY A 39 -9.95 -10.08 8.80
N LYS A 40 -9.53 -10.15 10.07
CA LYS A 40 -9.13 -8.97 10.86
C LYS A 40 -7.65 -8.65 10.80
N LYS A 41 -6.81 -9.59 10.32
CA LYS A 41 -5.36 -9.43 10.21
C LYS A 41 -4.92 -9.67 8.78
N VAL A 42 -3.95 -8.88 8.36
CA VAL A 42 -3.33 -8.97 7.04
C VAL A 42 -1.82 -9.10 7.24
N GLY A 43 -1.20 -9.98 6.46
CA GLY A 43 0.24 -10.15 6.41
C GLY A 43 0.73 -10.23 4.97
N ARG A 44 2.05 -10.15 4.81
CA ARG A 44 2.71 -10.44 3.53
C ARG A 44 2.89 -11.94 3.38
N ILE A 45 2.77 -12.44 2.15
CA ILE A 45 3.16 -13.82 1.83
C ILE A 45 4.68 -13.92 1.82
N ALA A 46 5.34 -13.02 1.10
CA ALA A 46 6.80 -12.96 1.04
C ALA A 46 7.39 -12.25 2.26
N ALA A 47 8.52 -12.77 2.75
CA ALA A 47 9.34 -12.09 3.75
C ALA A 47 9.89 -10.76 3.19
N LEU A 48 10.20 -9.83 4.09
CA LEU A 48 10.95 -8.64 3.73
C LEU A 48 12.38 -9.03 3.38
N LEU A 49 12.94 -8.36 2.38
CA LEU A 49 14.37 -8.43 2.09
C LEU A 49 15.17 -7.90 3.28
N LYS A 50 16.42 -8.34 3.38
CA LYS A 50 17.35 -7.72 4.31
C LYS A 50 17.59 -6.25 3.89
N PRO A 51 17.87 -5.34 4.84
CA PRO A 51 18.07 -3.94 4.52
C PRO A 51 19.10 -3.70 3.41
N GLU A 52 20.19 -4.47 3.40
CA GLU A 52 21.29 -4.31 2.44
C GLU A 52 20.84 -4.66 1.01
N GLU A 53 20.11 -5.77 0.86
CA GLU A 53 19.55 -6.22 -0.42
C GLU A 53 18.48 -5.24 -0.92
N ALA A 54 17.69 -4.66 -0.01
CA ALA A 54 16.69 -3.66 -0.34
C ALA A 54 17.33 -2.35 -0.83
N ILE A 55 18.41 -1.90 -0.19
CA ILE A 55 19.16 -0.69 -0.58
C ILE A 55 19.79 -0.89 -1.96
N GLU A 56 20.45 -2.02 -2.21
CA GLU A 56 21.05 -2.29 -3.51
C GLU A 56 19.99 -2.28 -4.63
N GLN A 57 18.82 -2.90 -4.40
CA GLN A 57 17.71 -2.84 -5.36
C GLN A 57 17.18 -1.42 -5.58
N LEU A 58 17.12 -0.60 -4.53
CA LEU A 58 16.69 0.79 -4.63
C LEU A 58 17.68 1.60 -5.47
N ASP A 59 18.98 1.48 -5.19
CA ASP A 59 20.01 2.27 -5.86
C ASP A 59 20.08 1.98 -7.36
N ILE A 60 19.93 0.71 -7.78
CA ILE A 60 20.01 0.34 -9.20
C ILE A 60 18.71 0.57 -9.98
N ARG A 61 17.55 0.67 -9.31
CA ARG A 61 16.22 0.78 -9.97
C ARG A 61 15.58 2.15 -9.83
N THR A 62 16.15 3.05 -9.04
CA THR A 62 15.62 4.40 -8.87
C THR A 62 16.14 5.32 -9.96
N ILE A 63 15.26 6.11 -10.56
CA ILE A 63 15.61 7.08 -11.59
C ILE A 63 15.19 8.47 -11.10
N ALA A 64 16.13 9.42 -11.14
CA ALA A 64 15.81 10.84 -10.97
C ALA A 64 15.38 11.42 -12.31
N ALA A 65 14.15 11.91 -12.39
CA ALA A 65 13.59 12.50 -13.61
C ALA A 65 12.71 13.70 -13.24
N SER A 66 12.68 14.73 -14.10
CA SER A 66 11.75 15.86 -14.00
C SER A 66 10.97 16.08 -15.31
N PRO A 67 10.28 15.06 -15.85
CA PRO A 67 9.57 15.19 -17.12
C PRO A 67 8.17 15.80 -16.96
N LEU A 68 7.72 16.04 -15.73
CA LEU A 68 6.36 16.46 -15.39
C LEU A 68 6.33 17.88 -14.83
N GLU A 69 5.19 18.54 -14.98
CA GLU A 69 4.94 19.89 -14.45
C GLU A 69 4.91 19.90 -12.91
N TYR A 70 5.07 21.08 -12.32
CA TYR A 70 5.24 21.25 -10.88
C TYR A 70 4.04 20.80 -10.03
N ASP A 71 2.82 20.91 -10.57
CA ASP A 71 1.55 20.63 -9.89
C ASP A 71 0.94 19.27 -10.28
N VAL A 72 1.73 18.40 -10.93
CA VAL A 72 1.30 17.06 -11.32
C VAL A 72 0.81 16.25 -10.12
N LYS A 73 -0.30 15.52 -10.27
CA LYS A 73 -0.85 14.68 -9.20
C LYS A 73 -0.24 13.29 -9.26
N ARG A 74 -0.31 12.56 -8.14
CA ARG A 74 0.21 11.20 -8.05
C ARG A 74 -0.44 10.27 -9.08
N GLU A 75 -1.74 10.43 -9.32
CA GLU A 75 -2.50 9.63 -10.29
C GLU A 75 -2.00 9.85 -11.73
N ASP A 76 -1.57 11.08 -12.06
CA ASP A 76 -1.00 11.41 -13.37
C ASP A 76 0.40 10.80 -13.54
N VAL A 77 1.22 10.82 -12.48
CA VAL A 77 2.54 10.14 -12.45
C VAL A 77 2.38 8.63 -12.61
N GLU A 78 1.43 8.03 -11.89
CA GLU A 78 1.11 6.60 -11.98
C GLU A 78 0.61 6.24 -13.39
N SER A 79 -0.17 7.10 -14.03
CA SER A 79 -0.62 6.90 -15.41
C SER A 79 0.51 7.04 -16.43
N PHE A 80 1.46 7.95 -16.21
CA PHE A 80 2.63 8.16 -17.08
C PHE A 80 3.60 6.97 -17.08
N LEU A 81 3.80 6.34 -15.92
CA LEU A 81 4.66 5.15 -15.75
C LEU A 81 3.89 3.83 -15.86
N GLY A 82 2.57 3.90 -15.77
CA GLY A 82 1.66 2.78 -15.97
C GLY A 82 1.75 2.27 -17.40
N LYS A 83 1.59 0.96 -17.55
CA LYS A 83 1.59 0.32 -18.86
C LYS A 83 0.32 0.61 -19.64
#